data_AF-A0A6N7HFT3-F1
#
_entry.id   AF-A0A6N7HFT3-F1
#
_cell.length_a   1.000
_cell.length_b   1.000
_cell.length_c   1.000
_cell.angle_alpha   90.00
_cell.angle_beta   90.00
_cell.angle_gamma   90.00
#
_symmetry.space_group_name_H-M   'P 1'
#
loop_
_entity.id
_entity.type
_entity.pdbx_description
1 polymer ?
#
loop_
_entity_poly.entity_id
_entity_poly.type
_entity_poly.pdbx_seq_one_letter_code
_entity_poly.pdbx_strand_id
1 'polypeptide(L)'
;MNIAELIKTRRTERGLTQADLAAQAGVDKRQIRRYEVGEVQPTLSVAPAIARALDLTLDELAGEAGPRRVDLAGDWWASWQTSKDGEEVITALEVRMTQRADHIEVQTTTRGIDVEDGGYHWRGELRLWDNELLMGWYAAAEGGVRSKGTMYFVLHPHGVNMRGRWVGLSYDGKIQTGWGAVGKSEEDARAVIEELKRDAGT
;
A
#
# COMPACT_ATOMS: atom_id res chain seq x y z
N MET A 1 -17.02 -0.17 17.28
CA MET A 1 -17.34 -1.56 17.65
C MET A 1 -16.36 -1.97 18.73
N ASN A 2 -16.81 -2.51 19.85
CA ASN A 2 -15.89 -3.03 20.87
C ASN A 2 -15.46 -4.47 20.53
N ILE A 3 -14.40 -4.97 21.19
CA ILE A 3 -13.88 -6.33 20.97
C ILE A 3 -14.92 -7.45 21.15
N ALA A 4 -15.85 -7.32 22.10
CA ALA A 4 -16.91 -8.31 22.32
C ALA A 4 -17.88 -8.39 21.12
N GLU A 5 -18.32 -7.22 20.64
CA GLU A 5 -19.13 -7.08 19.43
C GLU A 5 -18.40 -7.58 18.19
N LEU A 6 -17.10 -7.29 18.07
CA LEU A 6 -16.28 -7.72 16.95
C LEU A 6 -16.13 -9.24 16.89
N ILE A 7 -15.79 -9.87 18.02
CA ILE A 7 -15.68 -11.34 18.12
C ILE A 7 -17.00 -11.99 17.69
N LYS A 8 -18.12 -11.51 18.22
CA LYS A 8 -19.44 -12.04 17.90
C LYS A 8 -19.78 -11.87 16.42
N THR A 9 -19.58 -10.67 15.88
CA THR A 9 -19.89 -10.31 14.48
C THR A 9 -19.07 -11.17 13.51
N ARG A 10 -17.74 -11.19 13.68
CA ARG A 10 -16.84 -11.94 12.80
C ARG A 10 -17.07 -13.44 12.88
N ARG A 11 -17.38 -13.98 14.07
CA ARG A 11 -17.76 -15.38 14.23
C ARG A 11 -19.00 -15.70 13.40
N THR A 12 -20.03 -14.85 13.48
CA THR A 12 -21.28 -15.06 12.73
C THR A 12 -21.13 -14.89 11.22
N GLU A 13 -20.36 -13.90 10.75
CA GLU A 13 -20.05 -13.70 9.33
C GLU A 13 -19.35 -14.91 8.71
N ARG A 14 -18.55 -15.61 9.51
CA ARG A 14 -17.86 -16.85 9.10
C ARG A 14 -18.69 -18.11 9.24
N GLY A 15 -19.95 -18.01 9.65
CA GLY A 15 -20.83 -19.16 9.86
C GLY A 15 -20.40 -20.09 11.01
N LEU A 16 -19.55 -19.62 11.94
CA LEU A 16 -19.04 -20.42 13.04
C LEU A 16 -20.02 -20.39 14.23
N THR A 17 -20.24 -21.54 14.87
CA THR A 17 -20.86 -21.58 16.20
C THR A 17 -19.86 -21.17 17.28
N GLN A 18 -20.34 -20.83 18.48
CA GLN A 18 -19.44 -20.57 19.63
C GLN A 18 -18.58 -21.80 19.96
N ALA A 19 -19.07 -23.02 19.70
CA ALA A 19 -18.30 -24.25 19.91
C ALA A 19 -17.17 -24.39 18.88
N ASP A 20 -17.42 -24.01 17.62
CA ASP A 20 -16.41 -24.06 16.56
C ASP A 20 -15.27 -23.07 16.83
N LEU A 21 -15.62 -21.83 17.22
CA LEU A 21 -14.61 -20.84 17.60
C LEU A 21 -13.81 -21.29 18.82
N ALA A 22 -14.47 -21.91 19.81
CA ALA A 22 -13.82 -22.46 21.00
C ALA A 22 -12.81 -23.56 20.63
N ALA A 23 -13.22 -24.50 19.77
CA ALA A 23 -12.36 -25.57 19.27
C ALA A 23 -11.14 -25.03 18.50
N GLN A 24 -11.34 -24.02 17.64
CA GLN A 24 -10.25 -23.40 16.88
C GLN A 24 -9.31 -22.57 17.76
N ALA A 25 -9.83 -21.88 18.78
CA ALA A 25 -9.04 -21.05 19.68
C ALA A 25 -8.42 -21.84 20.85
N GLY A 26 -8.74 -23.12 21.01
CA GLY A 26 -8.23 -23.98 22.09
C GLY A 26 -8.74 -23.59 23.48
N VAL A 27 -9.99 -23.11 23.57
CA VAL A 27 -10.61 -22.65 24.83
C VAL A 27 -11.97 -23.31 25.05
N ASP A 28 -12.52 -23.17 26.24
CA ASP A 28 -13.87 -23.66 26.54
C ASP A 28 -14.95 -22.78 25.89
N LYS A 29 -16.06 -23.37 25.42
CA LYS A 29 -17.20 -22.63 24.83
C LYS A 29 -17.74 -21.54 25.76
N ARG A 30 -17.73 -21.78 27.08
CA ARG A 30 -18.13 -20.80 28.09
C ARG A 30 -17.21 -19.58 28.09
N GLN A 31 -15.92 -19.73 27.79
CA GLN A 31 -15.00 -18.58 27.64
C GLN A 31 -15.40 -17.74 26.44
N ILE A 32 -15.67 -18.36 25.27
CA ILE A 32 -16.16 -17.63 24.09
C ILE A 32 -17.44 -16.86 24.39
N ARG A 33 -18.41 -17.48 25.07
CA ARG A 33 -19.64 -16.78 25.50
C ARG A 33 -19.32 -15.54 26.33
N ARG A 34 -18.42 -15.66 27.32
CA ARG A 34 -18.02 -14.55 28.22
C ARG A 34 -17.32 -13.43 27.46
N TYR A 35 -16.50 -13.77 26.46
CA TYR A 35 -15.88 -12.78 25.58
C TYR A 35 -16.93 -12.02 24.75
N GLU A 36 -17.89 -12.73 24.15
CA GLU A 36 -18.92 -12.12 23.29
C GLU A 36 -19.94 -11.24 24.03
N VAL A 37 -20.10 -11.43 25.34
CA VAL A 37 -20.95 -10.56 26.17
C VAL A 37 -20.16 -9.48 26.91
N GLY A 38 -18.83 -9.44 26.74
CA GLY A 38 -17.96 -8.45 27.39
C GLY A 38 -17.75 -8.67 28.89
N GLU A 39 -18.10 -9.85 29.44
CA GLU A 39 -17.87 -10.18 30.86
C GLU A 39 -16.37 -10.31 31.18
N VAL A 40 -15.57 -10.76 30.20
CA VAL A 40 -14.11 -10.94 30.31
C VAL A 40 -13.47 -10.60 28.98
N GLN A 41 -12.24 -10.10 29.00
CA GLN A 41 -11.41 -9.90 27.81
C GLN A 41 -10.54 -11.14 27.52
N PRO A 42 -10.31 -11.49 26.24
CA PRO A 42 -9.31 -12.49 25.90
C PRO A 42 -7.93 -12.12 26.47
N THR A 43 -7.25 -13.08 27.09
CA THR A 43 -5.88 -12.87 27.56
C THR A 43 -4.92 -12.83 26.38
N LEU A 44 -3.72 -12.26 26.56
CA LEU A 44 -2.68 -12.26 25.53
C LEU A 44 -2.29 -13.67 25.03
N SER A 45 -2.46 -14.70 25.88
CA SER A 45 -2.22 -16.09 25.50
C SER A 45 -3.31 -16.68 24.59
N VAL A 46 -4.53 -16.15 24.65
CA VAL A 46 -5.70 -16.66 23.91
C VAL A 46 -6.03 -15.77 22.70
N ALA A 47 -5.83 -14.46 22.81
CA ALA A 47 -6.18 -13.48 21.80
C ALA A 47 -5.61 -13.79 20.40
N PRO A 48 -4.34 -14.24 20.23
CA PRO A 48 -3.81 -14.61 18.92
C PRO A 48 -4.53 -15.80 18.29
N ALA A 49 -5.00 -16.76 19.10
CA ALA A 49 -5.73 -17.92 18.60
C ALA A 49 -7.15 -17.54 18.15
N ILE A 50 -7.82 -16.67 18.91
CA ILE A 50 -9.11 -16.09 18.51
C ILE A 50 -8.96 -15.26 17.23
N ALA A 51 -7.95 -14.39 17.15
CA ALA A 51 -7.69 -13.56 15.98
C ALA A 51 -7.53 -14.40 14.71
N ARG A 52 -6.67 -15.44 14.74
CA ARG A 52 -6.50 -16.39 13.63
C ARG A 52 -7.79 -17.12 13.26
N ALA A 53 -8.55 -17.61 14.26
CA ALA A 53 -9.81 -18.29 14.04
C ALA A 53 -10.90 -17.39 13.44
N LEU A 54 -10.76 -16.07 13.55
CA LEU A 54 -11.68 -15.06 13.00
C LEU A 54 -11.14 -14.33 11.77
N ASP A 55 -9.95 -14.73 11.30
CA ASP A 55 -9.23 -14.09 10.19
C ASP A 55 -9.03 -12.58 10.44
N LEU A 56 -8.56 -12.28 11.65
CA LEU A 56 -8.21 -10.95 12.12
C LEU A 56 -6.73 -10.92 12.53
N THR A 57 -6.13 -9.75 12.44
CA THR A 57 -4.90 -9.40 13.17
C THR A 57 -5.21 -9.14 14.65
N LEU A 58 -4.18 -9.13 15.50
CA LEU A 58 -4.35 -8.83 16.92
C LEU A 58 -4.80 -7.38 17.14
N ASP A 59 -4.33 -6.45 16.31
CA ASP A 59 -4.69 -5.03 16.35
C ASP A 59 -6.17 -4.85 15.97
N GLU A 60 -6.64 -5.53 14.93
CA GLU A 60 -8.06 -5.53 14.58
C GLU A 60 -8.92 -6.11 15.71
N LEU A 61 -8.49 -7.22 16.31
CA LEU A 61 -9.18 -7.81 17.46
C LEU A 61 -9.24 -6.85 18.65
N ALA A 62 -8.17 -6.08 18.90
CA ALA A 62 -8.11 -5.06 19.96
C ALA A 62 -9.01 -3.84 19.68
N GLY A 63 -9.64 -3.76 18.50
CA GLY A 63 -10.42 -2.59 18.08
C GLY A 63 -9.54 -1.45 17.57
N GLU A 64 -8.24 -1.69 17.39
CA GLU A 64 -7.28 -0.81 16.72
C GLU A 64 -7.26 -1.07 15.21
N ALA A 65 -8.35 -1.61 14.66
CA ALA A 65 -8.59 -1.61 13.23
C ALA A 65 -8.63 -0.14 12.76
N GLY A 66 -7.49 0.38 12.33
CA GLY A 66 -7.47 1.42 11.32
C GLY A 66 -8.36 0.97 10.14
N PRO A 67 -8.78 1.90 9.27
CA PRO A 67 -9.57 1.56 8.09
C PRO A 67 -8.98 0.33 7.38
N ARG A 68 -9.82 -0.58 6.86
CA ARG A 68 -9.37 -1.77 6.11
C ARG A 68 -8.25 -1.35 5.17
N ARG A 69 -7.05 -1.90 5.38
CA ARG A 69 -5.86 -1.54 4.60
C ARG A 69 -6.18 -1.72 3.13
N VAL A 70 -5.89 -0.71 2.33
CA VAL A 70 -6.07 -0.81 0.88
C VAL A 70 -5.10 -1.87 0.36
N ASP A 71 -5.63 -2.79 -0.45
CA ASP A 71 -4.80 -3.76 -1.17
C ASP A 71 -4.28 -3.11 -2.46
N LEU A 72 -2.97 -2.93 -2.50
CA LEU A 72 -2.23 -2.30 -3.59
C LEU A 72 -1.42 -3.33 -4.39
N ALA A 73 -1.47 -4.62 -4.04
CA ALA A 73 -0.73 -5.64 -4.77
C ALA A 73 -1.24 -5.78 -6.22
N GLY A 74 -0.33 -6.14 -7.13
CA GLY A 74 -0.64 -6.39 -8.53
C GLY A 74 0.09 -5.47 -9.50
N ASP A 75 -0.42 -5.43 -10.73
CA ASP A 75 0.16 -4.65 -11.83
C ASP A 75 -0.47 -3.26 -11.90
N TRP A 76 0.38 -2.27 -12.17
CA TRP A 76 0.05 -0.85 -12.21
C TRP A 76 0.84 -0.13 -13.29
N TRP A 77 0.41 1.07 -13.63
CA TRP A 77 1.15 2.01 -14.47
C TRP A 77 1.68 3.16 -13.63
N ALA A 78 2.98 3.40 -13.67
CA ALA A 78 3.63 4.52 -13.03
C ALA A 78 4.04 5.57 -14.08
N SER A 79 3.67 6.81 -13.85
CA SER A 79 3.95 7.95 -14.72
C SER A 79 4.84 8.96 -14.00
N TRP A 80 5.77 9.56 -14.74
CA TRP A 80 6.81 10.44 -14.21
C TRP A 80 6.95 11.68 -15.06
N GLN A 81 6.74 12.85 -14.44
CA GLN A 81 7.16 14.13 -14.99
C GLN A 81 8.64 14.33 -14.66
N THR A 82 9.44 14.52 -15.69
CA THR A 82 10.89 14.77 -15.60
C THR A 82 11.24 15.94 -16.52
N SER A 83 12.53 16.33 -16.56
CA SER A 83 13.01 17.32 -17.52
C SER A 83 14.35 16.89 -18.12
N LYS A 84 14.46 16.98 -19.44
CA LYS A 84 15.68 16.70 -20.21
C LYS A 84 15.98 17.93 -21.07
N ASP A 85 17.20 18.47 -20.95
CA ASP A 85 17.64 19.67 -21.68
C ASP A 85 16.71 20.90 -21.55
N GLY A 86 16.01 21.01 -20.42
CA GLY A 86 15.06 22.09 -20.14
C GLY A 86 13.65 21.85 -20.68
N GLU A 87 13.44 20.76 -21.42
CA GLU A 87 12.13 20.35 -21.92
C GLU A 87 11.48 19.34 -20.98
N GLU A 88 10.17 19.48 -20.80
CA GLU A 88 9.38 18.53 -20.02
C GLU A 88 9.25 17.20 -20.75
N VAL A 89 9.46 16.10 -20.01
CA VAL A 89 9.24 14.75 -20.51
C VAL A 89 8.35 14.00 -19.53
N ILE A 90 7.20 13.52 -20.02
CA ILE A 90 6.28 12.66 -19.27
C ILE A 90 6.37 11.25 -19.82
N THR A 91 6.86 10.33 -18.99
CA THR A 91 6.96 8.90 -19.31
C THR A 91 5.96 8.11 -18.50
N ALA A 92 5.53 6.97 -19.01
CA ALA A 92 4.74 5.99 -18.26
C ALA A 92 5.30 4.59 -18.52
N LEU A 93 5.25 3.75 -17.50
CA LEU A 93 5.78 2.40 -17.54
C LEU A 93 5.01 1.50 -16.57
N GLU A 94 5.06 0.20 -16.83
CA GLU A 94 4.43 -0.80 -15.99
C GLU A 94 5.30 -1.14 -14.78
N VAL A 95 4.65 -1.25 -13.63
CA VAL A 95 5.25 -1.70 -12.38
C VAL A 95 4.41 -2.81 -11.76
N ARG A 96 5.07 -3.71 -11.02
CA ARG A 96 4.42 -4.69 -10.16
C ARG A 96 4.65 -4.32 -8.70
N MET A 97 3.58 -4.29 -7.93
CA MET A 97 3.60 -4.08 -6.49
C MET A 97 3.32 -5.39 -5.76
N THR A 98 4.09 -5.65 -4.72
CA THR A 98 3.77 -6.68 -3.72
C THR A 98 3.61 -6.02 -2.36
N GLN A 99 2.64 -6.46 -1.58
CA GLN A 99 2.32 -5.83 -0.30
C GLN A 99 2.41 -6.84 0.84
N ARG A 100 3.08 -6.42 1.92
CA ARG A 100 3.14 -7.13 3.21
C ARG A 100 2.84 -6.13 4.32
N ALA A 101 1.63 -6.21 4.88
CA ALA A 101 1.11 -5.24 5.83
C ALA A 101 1.15 -3.81 5.27
N ASP A 102 1.96 -2.93 5.86
CA ASP A 102 2.18 -1.55 5.44
C ASP A 102 3.38 -1.39 4.49
N HIS A 103 4.13 -2.44 4.19
CA HIS A 103 5.28 -2.38 3.28
C HIS A 103 4.85 -2.80 1.87
N ILE A 104 5.21 -1.96 0.90
CA ILE A 104 4.99 -2.17 -0.52
C ILE A 104 6.35 -2.24 -1.19
N GLU A 105 6.68 -3.38 -1.78
CA GLU A 105 7.78 -3.48 -2.71
C GLU A 105 7.24 -3.18 -4.11
N VAL A 106 7.94 -2.33 -4.85
CA VAL A 106 7.59 -1.96 -6.22
C VAL A 106 8.78 -2.20 -7.14
N GLN A 107 8.52 -2.74 -8.32
CA GLN A 107 9.54 -2.90 -9.34
C GLN A 107 8.94 -2.72 -10.73
N THR A 108 9.73 -2.18 -11.64
CA THR A 108 9.35 -2.09 -13.06
C THR A 108 9.22 -3.47 -13.70
N THR A 109 8.19 -3.67 -14.51
CA THR A 109 8.09 -4.80 -15.44
C THR A 109 8.48 -4.41 -16.87
N THR A 110 8.40 -3.12 -17.21
CA THR A 110 8.85 -2.54 -18.48
C THR A 110 9.79 -1.35 -18.24
N ARG A 111 10.60 -0.98 -19.24
CA ARG A 111 11.49 0.19 -19.17
C ARG A 111 10.78 1.52 -19.44
N GLY A 112 9.57 1.48 -20.00
CA GLY A 112 8.81 2.66 -20.44
C GLY A 112 9.28 3.24 -21.77
N ILE A 113 10.57 3.57 -21.85
CA ILE A 113 11.24 4.09 -23.07
C ILE A 113 12.45 3.23 -23.43
N ASP A 114 12.99 3.46 -24.62
CA ASP A 114 14.18 2.76 -25.09
C ASP A 114 15.42 3.10 -24.24
N VAL A 115 16.37 2.17 -24.21
CA VAL A 115 17.61 2.30 -23.43
C VAL A 115 18.42 3.52 -23.89
N GLU A 116 18.45 3.78 -25.19
CA GLU A 116 19.14 4.92 -25.80
C GLU A 116 18.54 6.26 -25.33
N ASP A 117 17.24 6.28 -25.04
CA ASP A 117 16.54 7.45 -24.50
C ASP A 117 16.61 7.57 -22.98
N GLY A 118 17.25 6.59 -22.32
CA GLY A 118 17.46 6.55 -20.88
C GLY A 118 16.46 5.65 -20.12
N GLY A 119 15.85 4.67 -20.78
CA GLY A 119 14.99 3.68 -20.14
C GLY A 119 15.77 2.64 -19.33
N TYR A 120 15.40 2.44 -18.07
CA TYR A 120 16.02 1.48 -17.15
C TYR A 120 15.00 0.85 -16.21
N HIS A 121 15.30 -0.37 -15.75
CA HIS A 121 14.57 -0.98 -14.66
C HIS A 121 14.96 -0.38 -13.31
N TRP A 122 13.97 -0.19 -12.45
CA TRP A 122 14.15 0.25 -11.08
C TRP A 122 13.29 -0.55 -10.12
N ARG A 123 13.68 -0.50 -8.86
CA ARG A 123 12.92 -1.05 -7.73
C ARG A 123 12.83 -0.02 -6.61
N GLY A 124 11.87 -0.21 -5.74
CA GLY A 124 11.67 0.65 -4.59
C GLY A 124 10.87 -0.03 -3.49
N GLU A 125 10.82 0.65 -2.37
CA GLU A 125 9.97 0.26 -1.24
C GLU A 125 9.22 1.50 -0.78
N LEU A 126 7.93 1.34 -0.52
CA LEU A 126 7.05 2.36 0.02
C LEU A 126 6.39 1.81 1.28
N ARG A 127 6.13 2.69 2.25
CA ARG A 127 5.30 2.39 3.41
C ARG A 127 3.96 3.10 3.29
N LEU A 128 2.87 2.38 3.52
CA LEU A 128 1.51 2.90 3.59
C LEU A 128 1.21 3.41 5.00
N TRP A 129 0.82 4.67 5.10
CA TRP A 129 0.45 5.36 6.33
C TRP A 129 -1.03 5.70 6.28
N ASP A 130 -1.76 5.24 7.29
CA ASP A 130 -3.17 5.58 7.54
C ASP A 130 -4.14 5.37 6.37
N ASN A 131 -3.76 4.55 5.38
CA ASN A 131 -4.45 4.40 4.08
C ASN A 131 -4.55 5.69 3.25
N GLU A 132 -3.73 6.69 3.55
CA GLU A 132 -3.77 8.00 2.89
C GLU A 132 -2.47 8.33 2.17
N LEU A 133 -1.34 7.80 2.65
CA LEU A 133 -0.02 8.26 2.22
C LEU A 133 0.93 7.08 1.95
N LEU A 134 1.74 7.20 0.91
CA LEU A 134 2.82 6.29 0.58
C LEU A 134 4.13 7.07 0.53
N MET A 135 5.12 6.63 1.31
CA MET A 135 6.44 7.25 1.36
C MET A 135 7.53 6.20 1.32
N GLY A 136 8.62 6.49 0.62
CA GLY A 136 9.74 5.56 0.54
C GLY A 136 10.70 5.89 -0.59
N TRP A 137 11.47 4.89 -1.02
CA TRP A 137 12.62 5.08 -1.90
C TRP A 137 12.49 4.30 -3.20
N TYR A 138 13.24 4.74 -4.22
CA TYR A 138 13.49 3.97 -5.44
C TYR A 138 14.97 4.04 -5.81
N ALA A 139 15.45 3.03 -6.52
CA ALA A 139 16.79 2.96 -7.09
C ALA A 139 16.79 2.13 -8.37
N ALA A 140 17.62 2.53 -9.33
CA ALA A 140 17.89 1.75 -10.52
C ALA A 140 18.39 0.34 -10.14
N ALA A 141 17.89 -0.66 -10.87
CA ALA A 141 18.23 -2.07 -10.70
C ALA A 141 19.33 -2.54 -11.67
N GLU A 142 19.82 -1.65 -12.54
CA GLU A 142 20.81 -1.95 -13.57
C GLU A 142 22.16 -1.32 -13.25
N GLY A 143 23.23 -2.11 -13.43
CA GLY A 143 24.60 -1.65 -13.20
C GLY A 143 24.96 -0.52 -14.17
N GLY A 144 25.29 0.65 -13.62
CA GLY A 144 25.70 1.83 -14.39
C GLY A 144 24.72 3.00 -14.31
N VAL A 145 23.44 2.74 -14.01
CA VAL A 145 22.45 3.79 -13.79
C VAL A 145 22.49 4.22 -12.32
N ARG A 146 22.77 5.51 -12.08
CA ARG A 146 22.89 6.07 -10.72
C ARG A 146 21.58 6.65 -10.17
N SER A 147 20.50 6.58 -10.94
CA SER A 147 19.20 7.10 -10.57
C SER A 147 18.68 6.42 -9.30
N LYS A 148 18.37 7.24 -8.30
CA LYS A 148 17.73 6.85 -7.04
C LYS A 148 17.16 8.08 -6.36
N GLY A 149 16.19 7.86 -5.49
CA GLY A 149 15.50 8.96 -4.82
C GLY A 149 14.42 8.48 -3.87
N THR A 150 13.54 9.41 -3.53
CA THR A 150 12.39 9.22 -2.65
C THR A 150 11.10 9.59 -3.37
N MET A 151 10.00 8.97 -2.96
CA MET A 151 8.65 9.27 -3.42
C MET A 151 7.78 9.66 -2.21
N TYR A 152 6.87 10.61 -2.45
CA TYR A 152 5.80 10.99 -1.53
C TYR A 152 4.50 11.03 -2.32
N PHE A 153 3.58 10.12 -2.02
CA PHE A 153 2.31 9.99 -2.70
C PHE A 153 1.14 10.04 -1.74
N VAL A 154 0.07 10.70 -2.17
CA VAL A 154 -1.25 10.62 -1.58
C VAL A 154 -2.03 9.55 -2.32
N LEU A 155 -2.59 8.61 -1.57
CA LEU A 155 -3.45 7.54 -2.08
C LEU A 155 -4.87 8.07 -2.28
N HIS A 156 -5.49 7.74 -3.41
CA HIS A 156 -6.90 8.00 -3.60
C HIS A 156 -7.74 7.22 -2.57
N PRO A 157 -8.82 7.78 -1.99
CA PRO A 157 -9.61 7.11 -0.94
C PRO A 157 -10.15 5.72 -1.29
N HIS A 158 -10.33 5.45 -2.58
CA HIS A 158 -10.76 4.14 -3.10
C HIS A 158 -9.62 3.25 -3.60
N GLY A 159 -8.36 3.66 -3.44
CA GLY A 159 -7.20 2.87 -3.86
C GLY A 159 -7.07 2.68 -5.37
N VAL A 160 -7.59 3.60 -6.17
CA VAL A 160 -7.60 3.48 -7.64
C VAL A 160 -6.43 4.19 -8.33
N ASN A 161 -5.85 5.20 -7.69
CA ASN A 161 -4.62 5.86 -8.13
C ASN A 161 -3.85 6.45 -6.93
N MET A 162 -2.62 6.87 -7.20
CA MET A 162 -1.72 7.54 -6.27
C MET A 162 -1.12 8.75 -6.97
N ARG A 163 -0.95 9.86 -6.24
CA ARG A 163 -0.48 11.12 -6.82
C ARG A 163 0.46 11.86 -5.90
N GLY A 164 1.48 12.52 -6.42
CA GLY A 164 2.40 13.29 -5.58
C GLY A 164 3.74 13.54 -6.26
N ARG A 165 4.82 13.58 -5.48
CA ARG A 165 6.13 14.01 -5.97
C ARG A 165 7.20 12.95 -5.76
N TRP A 166 8.16 12.95 -6.67
CA TRP A 166 9.42 12.27 -6.48
C TRP A 166 10.54 13.31 -6.34
N VAL A 167 11.60 12.96 -5.63
CA VAL A 167 12.85 13.71 -5.56
C VAL A 167 13.99 12.72 -5.77
N GLY A 168 14.89 13.01 -6.71
CA GLY A 168 15.97 12.11 -7.06
C GLY A 168 17.19 12.85 -7.60
N LEU A 169 18.21 12.07 -7.95
CA LEU A 169 19.41 12.58 -8.60
C LEU A 169 19.33 12.37 -10.11
N SER A 170 19.59 13.43 -10.87
CA SER A 170 19.85 13.34 -12.31
C SER A 170 21.21 12.67 -12.60
N TYR A 171 21.44 12.36 -13.87
CA TYR A 171 22.73 11.81 -14.33
C TYR A 171 23.93 12.73 -14.01
N ASP A 172 23.74 14.05 -14.11
CA ASP A 172 24.76 15.06 -13.79
C ASP A 172 24.87 15.37 -12.28
N GLY A 173 24.19 14.60 -11.42
CA GLY A 173 24.30 14.67 -9.96
C GLY A 173 23.54 15.82 -9.31
N LYS A 174 22.66 16.51 -10.05
CA LYS A 174 21.78 17.53 -9.50
C LYS A 174 20.56 16.88 -8.86
N ILE A 175 20.06 17.50 -7.80
CA ILE A 175 18.76 17.13 -7.23
C ILE A 175 17.67 17.62 -8.20
N GLN A 176 16.77 16.72 -8.57
CA GLN A 176 15.61 16.99 -9.39
C GLN A 176 14.34 16.49 -8.71
N THR A 177 13.21 17.08 -9.10
CA THR A 177 11.89 16.67 -8.63
C THR A 177 10.86 16.91 -9.74
N GLY A 178 9.82 16.09 -9.76
CA GLY A 178 8.67 16.27 -10.61
C GLY A 178 7.43 15.63 -10.00
N TRP A 179 6.30 15.80 -10.69
CA TRP A 179 5.09 15.04 -10.40
C TRP A 179 5.30 13.56 -10.75
N GLY A 180 4.71 12.70 -9.92
CA GLY A 180 4.60 11.27 -10.17
C GLY A 180 3.17 10.83 -9.90
N ALA A 181 2.72 9.83 -10.65
CA ALA A 181 1.42 9.23 -10.49
C ALA A 181 1.48 7.73 -10.71
N VAL A 182 0.59 6.99 -10.06
CA VAL A 182 0.40 5.57 -10.30
C VAL A 182 -1.10 5.31 -10.51
N GLY A 183 -1.44 4.62 -11.60
CA GLY A 183 -2.83 4.36 -12.02
C GLY A 183 -3.03 2.94 -12.53
N LYS A 184 -4.28 2.56 -12.78
CA LYS A 184 -4.64 1.21 -13.27
C LYS A 184 -4.37 1.02 -14.77
N SER A 185 -4.25 2.11 -15.52
CA SER A 185 -3.85 2.12 -16.93
C SER A 185 -2.82 3.22 -17.21
N GLU A 186 -2.16 3.14 -18.36
CA GLU A 186 -1.24 4.20 -18.83
C GLU A 186 -1.96 5.55 -18.91
N GLU A 187 -3.16 5.55 -19.48
CA GLU A 187 -3.99 6.75 -19.64
C GLU A 187 -4.32 7.38 -18.28
N ASP A 188 -4.75 6.59 -17.31
CA ASP A 188 -5.05 7.07 -15.95
C ASP A 188 -3.82 7.70 -15.30
N ALA A 189 -2.67 7.03 -15.37
CA ALA A 189 -1.44 7.51 -14.73
C ALA A 189 -0.97 8.84 -15.34
N ARG A 190 -1.10 9.00 -16.66
CA ARG A 190 -0.78 10.27 -17.34
C ARG A 190 -1.80 11.37 -17.04
N ALA A 191 -3.09 11.05 -17.02
CA ALA A 191 -4.15 12.01 -16.71
C ALA A 191 -3.97 12.63 -15.32
N VAL A 192 -3.58 11.82 -14.32
CA VAL A 192 -3.31 12.32 -12.96
C VAL A 192 -2.14 13.32 -12.93
N ILE A 193 -1.10 13.14 -13.75
CA ILE A 193 -0.01 14.13 -13.86
C ILE A 193 -0.54 15.46 -14.41
N GLU A 194 -1.37 15.41 -15.46
CA GLU A 194 -1.96 16.62 -16.04
C GLU A 194 -2.92 17.34 -15.07
N GLU A 195 -3.63 16.60 -14.22
CA GLU A 195 -4.39 17.17 -13.10
C GLU A 195 -3.47 17.89 -12.09
N LEU A 196 -2.42 17.22 -11.60
CA LEU A 196 -1.47 17.83 -10.65
C LEU A 196 -0.82 19.10 -11.21
N LYS A 197 -0.48 19.11 -12.50
CA LYS A 197 0.08 20.28 -13.18
C LYS A 197 -0.91 21.44 -13.23
N ARG A 198 -2.18 21.16 -13.53
CA ARG A 198 -3.25 22.19 -13.53
C ARG A 198 -3.47 22.77 -12.13
N ASP A 199 -3.56 21.91 -11.11
CA ASP A 199 -3.79 22.32 -9.73
C ASP A 199 -2.63 23.13 -9.13
N ALA A 200 -1.40 22.90 -9.60
CA ALA A 200 -0.22 23.65 -9.16
C ALA A 200 -0.02 25.00 -9.88
N GLY A 201 -0.75 25.23 -10.98
CA GLY A 201 -0.70 26.45 -11.78
C GLY A 201 -1.67 27.56 -11.34
N THR A 202 -2.45 27.33 -10.29
CA THR A 202 -3.35 28.30 -9.62
C THR A 202 -2.78 28.77 -8.30
#